data_AF-B6YWI1-F1
#
_entry.id   AF-B6YWI1-F1
#
_cell.length_a   1.000
_cell.length_b   1.000
_cell.length_c   1.000
_cell.angle_alpha   90.00
_cell.angle_beta   90.00
_cell.angle_gamma   90.00
#
_symmetry.space_group_name_H-M   'P 1'
#
loop_
_entity.id
_entity.type
_entity.pdbx_description
1 polymer ?
#
loop_
_entity_poly.entity_id
_entity_poly.type
_entity_poly.pdbx_seq_one_letter_code
_entity_poly.pdbx_strand_id
1 'polypeptide(L)'
;MPTPENQKSRRRKSALIGLFLTLFILTVPLAGGQTYDYEINAYAVYFEVISPDDIKETIEIDLTSHTNLSQYVIYTDYPVDNPSAIVELGKGVETINVTVREVLDGTNAVYLNFPMLKPSQSARIKLTFETRGMISEADGKEQFTYYIKFSQPVGVFHMQLLVPKGYAILSPIIPSPDKVESSTNRLLLEWTRNNIRVGDEFYFIVGFSGEIKIEKPSPLTYLVLFLAGMLLGAGGVYGYFLYNERKREKEMEFLRGDEEKIMAILREGPVLQSELAEKLGVSKAKVSIILREMEEKGLITRVKEGRTYRIYIKE
;
A
#
# COMPACT_ATOMS: atom_id res chain seq x y z
N MET A 1 50.28 -19.87 104.62
CA MET A 1 50.92 -21.16 104.23
C MET A 1 49.88 -21.98 103.49
N PRO A 2 50.17 -22.67 102.37
CA PRO A 2 51.48 -22.83 101.72
C PRO A 2 51.62 -22.04 100.41
N THR A 3 52.88 -21.98 100.00
CA THR A 3 53.47 -21.46 98.77
C THR A 3 53.64 -22.64 97.76
N PRO A 4 54.35 -22.51 96.62
CA PRO A 4 53.79 -22.73 95.28
C PRO A 4 54.41 -23.94 94.54
N GLU A 5 53.97 -24.20 93.31
CA GLU A 5 54.79 -24.91 92.33
C GLU A 5 54.33 -24.61 90.89
N ASN A 6 55.14 -24.60 89.83
CA ASN A 6 56.45 -24.05 89.53
C ASN A 6 56.57 -24.12 87.99
N GLN A 7 57.22 -23.13 87.36
CA GLN A 7 57.85 -23.20 86.01
C GLN A 7 56.94 -23.41 84.77
N LYS A 8 57.17 -22.80 83.59
CA LYS A 8 58.36 -22.13 83.05
C LYS A 8 57.98 -21.26 81.84
N SER A 9 58.82 -20.26 81.61
CA SER A 9 58.81 -19.21 80.61
C SER A 9 58.68 -19.63 79.13
N ARG A 10 58.05 -18.76 78.31
CA ARG A 10 58.65 -18.31 77.04
C ARG A 10 58.01 -17.01 76.48
N ARG A 11 58.73 -15.90 76.71
CA ARG A 11 59.20 -14.89 75.74
C ARG A 11 58.21 -14.16 74.78
N ARG A 12 58.25 -12.82 74.92
CA ARG A 12 58.07 -11.72 73.93
C ARG A 12 56.64 -11.44 73.46
N LYS A 13 56.03 -10.33 73.91
CA LYS A 13 56.22 -8.89 73.56
C LYS A 13 55.30 -8.44 72.41
N SER A 14 54.44 -7.48 72.78
CA SER A 14 53.87 -6.37 71.99
C SER A 14 52.95 -6.70 70.83
N ALA A 15 51.63 -6.69 71.11
CA ALA A 15 50.59 -6.50 70.11
C ALA A 15 50.30 -5.00 69.95
N LEU A 16 50.75 -4.43 68.83
CA LEU A 16 50.28 -3.14 68.30
C LEU A 16 49.46 -3.51 67.06
N ILE A 17 48.15 -3.25 67.13
CA ILE A 17 47.19 -3.51 66.07
C ILE A 17 47.50 -2.53 64.94
N GLY A 18 48.18 -3.03 63.91
CA GLY A 18 48.45 -2.33 62.66
C GLY A 18 47.40 -2.71 61.61
N LEU A 19 46.64 -1.71 61.18
CA LEU A 19 45.72 -1.73 60.05
C LEU A 19 46.47 -2.11 58.76
N PHE A 20 46.29 -3.33 58.26
CA PHE A 20 46.82 -3.73 56.95
C PHE A 20 45.79 -3.43 55.87
N LEU A 21 45.99 -2.32 55.16
CA LEU A 21 45.35 -2.00 53.89
C LEU A 21 45.94 -2.94 52.83
N THR A 22 45.32 -4.09 52.58
CA THR A 22 45.70 -4.95 51.46
C THR A 22 45.30 -4.28 50.15
N LEU A 23 46.29 -3.69 49.50
CA LEU A 23 46.23 -3.19 48.13
C LEU A 23 46.00 -4.39 47.18
N PHE A 24 44.73 -4.66 46.85
CA PHE A 24 44.39 -5.53 45.74
C PHE A 24 44.76 -4.80 44.45
N ILE A 25 45.96 -5.08 43.92
CA ILE A 25 46.29 -4.71 42.55
C ILE A 25 45.39 -5.58 41.67
N LEU A 26 44.24 -5.04 41.25
CA LEU A 26 43.52 -5.56 40.10
C LEU A 26 44.45 -5.41 38.90
N THR A 27 45.20 -6.46 38.59
CA THR A 27 45.69 -6.66 37.23
C THR A 27 44.46 -6.94 36.38
N VAL A 28 43.81 -5.86 35.90
CA VAL A 28 42.90 -5.96 34.78
C VAL A 28 43.73 -6.57 33.64
N PRO A 29 43.40 -7.77 33.14
CA PRO A 29 44.07 -8.24 31.95
C PRO A 29 43.73 -7.21 30.87
N LEU A 30 44.74 -6.52 30.33
CA LEU A 30 44.58 -5.79 29.08
C LEU A 30 44.05 -6.82 28.09
N ALA A 31 42.77 -6.71 27.74
CA ALA A 31 42.22 -7.41 26.60
C ALA A 31 43.15 -7.10 25.44
N GLY A 32 43.82 -8.13 24.91
CA GLY A 32 44.63 -7.99 23.71
C GLY A 32 43.74 -7.48 22.60
N GLY A 33 43.81 -6.17 22.32
CA GLY A 33 43.07 -5.56 21.23
C GLY A 33 43.56 -6.20 19.94
N GLN A 34 42.67 -6.87 19.22
CA GLN A 34 42.97 -7.27 17.86
C GLN A 34 43.27 -5.99 17.07
N THR A 35 44.49 -5.87 16.56
CA THR A 35 44.88 -4.75 15.71
C THR A 35 44.39 -5.03 14.31
N TYR A 36 43.30 -4.40 13.90
CA TYR A 36 42.79 -4.47 12.53
C TYR A 36 43.68 -3.64 11.59
N ASP A 37 43.84 -4.13 10.35
CA ASP A 37 44.60 -3.45 9.29
C ASP A 37 43.96 -2.12 8.87
N TYR A 38 42.66 -1.96 9.14
CA TYR A 38 41.88 -0.77 8.83
C TYR A 38 40.67 -0.67 9.78
N GLU A 39 40.15 0.54 9.92
CA GLU A 39 38.88 0.85 10.58
C GLU A 39 37.79 1.11 9.53
N ILE A 40 36.56 0.65 9.80
CA ILE A 40 35.39 0.98 8.97
C ILE A 40 34.60 2.08 9.68
N ASN A 41 34.70 3.29 9.16
CA ASN A 41 33.99 4.47 9.69
C ASN A 41 32.49 4.36 9.43
N ALA A 42 32.13 3.96 8.21
CA ALA A 42 30.74 3.78 7.79
C ALA A 42 30.60 2.62 6.81
N TYR A 43 29.50 1.90 6.93
CA TYR A 43 29.09 0.82 6.02
C TYR A 43 27.62 1.03 5.68
N ALA A 44 27.31 1.27 4.40
CA ALA A 44 25.96 1.48 3.94
C ALA A 44 25.59 0.48 2.85
N VAL A 45 24.40 -0.12 2.96
CA VAL A 45 23.86 -1.04 1.96
C VAL A 45 22.51 -0.53 1.48
N TYR A 46 22.35 -0.45 0.17
CA TYR A 46 21.14 0.01 -0.48
C TYR A 46 20.61 -1.09 -1.39
N PHE A 47 19.35 -1.44 -1.21
CA PHE A 47 18.63 -2.39 -2.03
C PHE A 47 17.53 -1.68 -2.82
N GLU A 48 17.55 -1.82 -4.14
CA GLU A 48 16.46 -1.41 -5.03
C GLU A 48 15.85 -2.66 -5.66
N VAL A 49 14.61 -2.98 -5.28
CA VAL A 49 13.87 -4.11 -5.84
C VAL A 49 13.39 -3.71 -7.24
N ILE A 50 14.01 -4.28 -8.29
CA ILE A 50 13.63 -4.04 -9.69
C ILE A 50 12.46 -4.95 -10.05
N SER A 51 12.60 -6.23 -9.70
CA SER A 51 11.56 -7.26 -9.81
C SER A 51 11.71 -8.26 -8.66
N PRO A 52 10.73 -9.16 -8.42
CA PRO A 52 10.86 -10.18 -7.38
C PRO A 52 12.12 -11.05 -7.52
N ASP A 53 12.59 -11.25 -8.74
CA ASP A 53 13.77 -12.07 -9.02
C ASP A 53 15.07 -11.27 -9.10
N ASP A 54 15.01 -9.94 -9.21
CA ASP A 54 16.16 -9.10 -9.54
C ASP A 54 16.23 -7.85 -8.65
N ILE A 55 17.32 -7.76 -7.90
CA ILE A 55 17.58 -6.71 -6.93
C ILE A 55 18.91 -6.07 -7.25
N LYS A 56 18.90 -4.74 -7.33
CA LYS A 56 20.13 -3.98 -7.41
C LYS A 56 20.64 -3.66 -6.02
N GLU A 57 21.83 -4.15 -5.72
CA GLU A 57 22.52 -3.88 -4.46
C GLU A 57 23.62 -2.83 -4.68
N THR A 58 23.73 -1.89 -3.76
CA THR A 58 24.85 -0.94 -3.70
C THR A 58 25.42 -0.94 -2.29
N ILE A 59 26.72 -1.23 -2.18
CA ILE A 59 27.46 -1.23 -0.92
C ILE A 59 28.43 -0.05 -0.96
N GLU A 60 28.35 0.82 0.05
CA GLU A 60 29.26 1.94 0.25
C GLU A 60 30.03 1.75 1.55
N ILE A 61 31.35 1.83 1.48
CA ILE A 61 32.26 1.56 2.60
C ILE A 61 33.19 2.75 2.73
N ASP A 62 33.18 3.39 3.89
CA ASP A 62 34.14 4.42 4.29
C ASP A 62 35.14 3.77 5.26
N LEU A 63 36.39 3.65 4.84
CA LEU A 63 37.44 2.99 5.62
C LEU A 63 38.66 3.88 5.77
N THR A 64 39.37 3.70 6.89
CA THR A 64 40.65 4.33 7.18
C THR A 64 41.71 3.27 7.43
N SER A 65 42.78 3.29 6.64
CA SER A 65 43.83 2.27 6.73
C SER A 65 44.77 2.51 7.91
N HIS A 66 45.15 1.47 8.64
CA HIS A 66 46.26 1.50 9.62
C HIS A 66 47.56 0.97 9.01
N THR A 67 47.46 0.12 8.00
CA THR A 67 48.60 -0.48 7.29
C THR A 67 48.56 -0.11 5.80
N ASN A 68 49.40 -0.75 4.98
CA ASN A 68 49.31 -0.60 3.53
C ASN A 68 48.20 -1.53 3.02
N LEU A 69 47.09 -0.94 2.55
CA LEU A 69 45.91 -1.69 2.10
C LEU A 69 45.66 -1.43 0.61
N SER A 70 45.52 -2.48 -0.19
CA SER A 70 45.22 -2.36 -1.63
C SER A 70 44.05 -3.24 -2.07
N GLN A 71 43.43 -3.94 -1.13
CA GLN A 71 42.37 -4.89 -1.41
C GLN A 71 41.37 -4.93 -0.25
N TYR A 72 40.10 -5.07 -0.59
CA TYR A 72 39.02 -5.38 0.34
C TYR A 72 38.19 -6.54 -0.19
N VAL A 73 37.69 -7.40 0.69
CA VAL A 73 36.94 -8.60 0.31
C VAL A 73 35.60 -8.60 1.00
N ILE A 74 34.54 -8.82 0.22
CA ILE A 74 33.17 -9.01 0.70
C ILE A 74 32.78 -10.47 0.46
N TYR A 75 32.10 -11.08 1.41
CA TYR A 75 31.56 -12.42 1.28
C TYR A 75 30.03 -12.35 1.18
N THR A 76 29.47 -13.02 0.18
CA THR A 76 28.02 -13.11 -0.04
C THR A 76 27.63 -14.57 -0.24
N ASP A 77 26.46 -14.96 0.26
CA ASP A 77 25.84 -16.29 0.06
C ASP A 77 24.86 -16.32 -1.13
N TYR A 78 24.83 -15.22 -1.89
CA TYR A 78 23.99 -15.01 -3.07
C TYR A 78 24.85 -14.65 -4.30
N PRO A 79 24.32 -14.87 -5.52
CA PRO A 79 25.03 -14.55 -6.76
C PRO A 79 25.28 -13.04 -6.91
N VAL A 80 26.40 -12.70 -7.55
CA VAL A 80 26.82 -11.32 -7.83
C VAL A 80 26.96 -11.17 -9.33
N ASP A 81 25.94 -10.58 -9.96
CA ASP A 81 25.84 -10.39 -11.39
C ASP A 81 26.27 -8.93 -11.75
N ASN A 82 27.04 -8.77 -12.83
CA ASN A 82 27.46 -7.46 -13.37
C ASN A 82 28.10 -6.47 -12.37
N PRO A 83 29.11 -6.85 -11.57
CA PRO A 83 29.67 -5.96 -10.56
C PRO A 83 30.46 -4.79 -11.16
N SER A 84 30.24 -3.61 -10.61
CA SER A 84 30.97 -2.38 -10.90
C SER A 84 31.35 -1.69 -9.61
N ALA A 85 32.59 -1.24 -9.48
CA ALA A 85 33.01 -0.50 -8.31
C ALA A 85 33.84 0.73 -8.65
N ILE A 86 33.68 1.75 -7.82
CA ILE A 86 34.47 2.98 -7.83
C ILE A 86 35.07 3.21 -6.45
N VAL A 87 36.21 3.87 -6.41
CA VAL A 87 36.86 4.33 -5.18
C VAL A 87 37.06 5.83 -5.24
N GLU A 88 36.68 6.53 -4.17
CA GLU A 88 36.93 7.95 -3.98
C GLU A 88 38.12 8.12 -3.04
N LEU A 89 39.18 8.73 -3.56
CA LEU A 89 40.45 8.95 -2.88
C LEU A 89 40.72 10.45 -2.80
N GLY A 90 40.24 11.11 -1.74
CA GLY A 90 40.51 12.53 -1.44
C GLY A 90 39.99 13.57 -2.46
N LYS A 91 40.47 13.54 -3.71
CA LYS A 91 40.14 14.48 -4.80
C LYS A 91 39.76 13.82 -6.13
N GLY A 92 39.80 12.49 -6.23
CA GLY A 92 39.52 11.77 -7.48
C GLY A 92 38.61 10.57 -7.25
N VAL A 93 37.83 10.24 -8.27
CA VAL A 93 37.02 9.02 -8.35
C VAL A 93 37.65 8.13 -9.42
N GLU A 94 37.99 6.90 -9.06
CA GLU A 94 38.59 5.93 -9.96
C GLU A 94 37.75 4.66 -10.02
N THR A 95 37.52 4.13 -11.22
CA THR A 95 36.90 2.80 -11.38
C THR A 95 37.91 1.72 -11.01
N ILE A 96 37.49 0.76 -10.20
CA ILE A 96 38.36 -0.32 -9.72
C ILE A 96 37.92 -1.68 -10.26
N ASN A 97 38.89 -2.59 -10.38
CA ASN A 97 38.61 -3.94 -10.87
C ASN A 97 37.97 -4.77 -9.75
N VAL A 98 36.80 -5.33 -10.07
CA VAL A 98 36.09 -6.28 -9.21
C VAL A 98 36.28 -7.69 -9.76
N THR A 99 36.69 -8.61 -8.91
CA THR A 99 36.73 -10.03 -9.26
C THR A 99 35.88 -10.82 -8.29
N VAL A 100 34.92 -11.58 -8.81
CA VAL A 100 34.07 -12.47 -8.00
C VAL A 100 34.61 -13.89 -8.16
N ARG A 101 34.81 -14.60 -7.05
CA ARG A 101 35.16 -16.02 -7.07
C ARG A 101 34.29 -16.78 -6.08
N GLU A 102 33.71 -17.87 -6.52
CA GLU A 102 33.10 -18.84 -5.62
C GLU A 102 34.21 -19.53 -4.81
N VAL A 103 34.04 -19.58 -3.49
CA VAL A 103 35.06 -20.15 -2.59
C VAL A 103 34.61 -21.51 -2.07
N LEU A 104 33.54 -21.56 -1.26
CA LEU A 104 33.01 -22.76 -0.61
C LEU A 104 31.49 -22.66 -0.45
N ASP A 105 30.78 -23.76 -0.72
CA ASP A 105 29.36 -23.95 -0.36
C ASP A 105 28.43 -22.83 -0.87
N GLY A 106 28.61 -22.40 -2.13
CA GLY A 106 27.84 -21.30 -2.74
C GLY A 106 28.20 -19.89 -2.25
N THR A 107 29.19 -19.75 -1.35
CA THR A 107 29.67 -18.44 -0.90
C THR A 107 30.60 -17.82 -1.94
N ASN A 108 30.25 -16.62 -2.38
CA ASN A 108 31.04 -15.79 -3.29
C ASN A 108 31.94 -14.83 -2.51
N ALA A 109 33.21 -14.74 -2.91
CA ALA A 109 34.13 -13.71 -2.47
C ALA A 109 34.28 -12.64 -3.56
N VAL A 110 33.90 -11.42 -3.24
CA VAL A 110 34.01 -10.24 -4.09
C VAL A 110 35.26 -9.47 -3.69
N TYR A 111 36.30 -9.56 -4.52
CA TYR A 111 37.57 -8.86 -4.29
C TYR A 111 37.54 -7.50 -4.99
N LEU A 112 37.75 -6.44 -4.21
CA LEU A 112 37.84 -5.05 -4.65
C LEU A 112 39.32 -4.65 -4.59
N ASN A 113 39.95 -4.47 -5.75
CA ASN A 113 41.37 -4.10 -5.84
C ASN A 113 41.52 -2.62 -6.17
N PHE A 114 42.07 -1.83 -5.24
CA PHE A 114 42.18 -0.38 -5.36
C PHE A 114 43.64 0.08 -5.19
N PRO A 115 43.98 1.32 -5.61
CA PRO A 115 45.31 1.88 -5.39
C PRO A 115 45.71 1.82 -3.91
N MET A 116 46.99 1.51 -3.65
CA MET A 116 47.48 1.30 -2.28
C MET A 116 47.24 2.51 -1.37
N LEU A 117 46.47 2.28 -0.31
CA LEU A 117 46.26 3.19 0.79
C LEU A 117 47.42 3.06 1.78
N LYS A 118 48.03 4.19 2.11
CA LYS A 118 49.01 4.29 3.19
C LYS A 118 48.31 4.40 4.54
N PRO A 119 49.03 4.15 5.65
CA PRO A 119 48.50 4.40 6.99
C PRO A 119 47.91 5.80 7.13
N SER A 120 46.76 5.88 7.79
CA SER A 120 45.97 7.09 8.03
C SER A 120 45.33 7.71 6.78
N GLN A 121 45.36 7.04 5.62
CA GLN A 121 44.55 7.44 4.47
C GLN A 121 43.17 6.80 4.54
N SER A 122 42.15 7.57 4.13
CA SER A 122 40.78 7.09 4.01
C SER A 122 40.37 6.93 2.56
N ALA A 123 39.49 5.98 2.31
CA ALA A 123 38.88 5.75 1.01
C ALA A 123 37.39 5.48 1.17
N ARG A 124 36.61 5.96 0.19
CA ARG A 124 35.21 5.58 0.06
C ARG A 124 35.05 4.66 -1.14
N ILE A 125 34.67 3.43 -0.89
CA ILE A 125 34.46 2.42 -1.94
C ILE A 125 32.97 2.29 -2.15
N LYS A 126 32.53 2.35 -3.41
CA LYS A 126 31.15 2.09 -3.80
C LYS A 126 31.13 0.93 -4.78
N LEU A 127 30.48 -0.16 -4.40
CA LEU A 127 30.26 -1.35 -5.20
C LEU A 127 28.77 -1.42 -5.56
N THR A 128 28.46 -1.71 -6.82
CA THR A 128 27.10 -1.89 -7.32
C THR A 128 27.03 -3.16 -8.16
N PHE A 129 26.01 -3.99 -7.95
CA PHE A 129 25.77 -5.22 -8.70
C PHE A 129 24.29 -5.61 -8.67
N GLU A 130 23.94 -6.57 -9.51
CA GLU A 130 22.62 -7.21 -9.55
C GLU A 130 22.70 -8.55 -8.81
N THR A 131 21.65 -8.89 -8.06
CA THR A 131 21.58 -10.13 -7.30
C THR A 131 20.17 -10.68 -7.26
N ARG A 132 20.07 -11.97 -6.91
CA ARG A 132 18.84 -12.76 -6.97
C ARG A 132 18.74 -13.67 -5.75
N GLY A 133 17.53 -14.09 -5.42
CA GLY A 133 17.28 -15.06 -4.32
C GLY A 133 17.15 -14.46 -2.92
N MET A 134 17.18 -13.13 -2.77
CA MET A 134 16.87 -12.47 -1.49
C MET A 134 15.37 -12.31 -1.24
N ILE A 135 14.54 -12.50 -2.28
CA ILE A 135 13.08 -12.48 -2.18
C ILE A 135 12.57 -13.90 -2.37
N SER A 136 11.74 -14.36 -1.44
CA SER A 136 11.02 -15.63 -1.53
C SER A 136 9.52 -15.38 -1.65
N GLU A 137 8.84 -16.08 -2.55
CA GLU A 137 7.38 -16.03 -2.68
C GLU A 137 6.73 -17.23 -1.96
N ALA A 138 5.75 -16.96 -1.11
CA ALA A 138 4.88 -17.97 -0.50
C ALA A 138 3.45 -17.43 -0.38
N ASP A 139 2.47 -18.16 -0.91
CA ASP A 139 1.04 -17.84 -0.77
C ASP A 139 0.66 -16.43 -1.29
N GLY A 140 1.26 -16.01 -2.43
CA GLY A 140 1.05 -14.70 -3.05
C GLY A 140 1.66 -13.53 -2.26
N LYS A 141 2.51 -13.83 -1.27
CA LYS A 141 3.26 -12.87 -0.47
C LYS A 141 4.74 -13.04 -0.78
N GLU A 142 5.41 -11.92 -0.96
CA GLU A 142 6.84 -11.88 -1.18
C GLU A 142 7.52 -11.46 0.11
N GLN A 143 8.67 -12.06 0.42
CA GLN A 143 9.44 -11.78 1.61
C GLN A 143 10.89 -11.53 1.22
N PHE A 144 11.36 -10.31 1.46
CA PHE A 144 12.78 -9.96 1.38
C PHE A 144 13.49 -10.40 2.67
N THR A 145 14.62 -11.07 2.53
CA THR A 145 15.48 -11.49 3.63
C THR A 145 16.93 -11.11 3.35
N TYR A 146 17.56 -10.40 4.29
CA TYR A 146 18.97 -10.06 4.24
C TYR A 146 19.64 -10.27 5.58
N TYR A 147 20.83 -10.87 5.56
CA TYR A 147 21.63 -11.16 6.74
C TYR A 147 23.03 -10.56 6.57
N ILE A 148 23.49 -9.88 7.61
CA ILE A 148 24.86 -9.35 7.66
C ILE A 148 25.46 -9.54 9.04
N LYS A 149 26.73 -9.93 9.05
CA LYS A 149 27.54 -10.09 10.26
C LYS A 149 28.87 -9.38 10.11
N PHE A 150 29.22 -8.56 11.10
CA PHE A 150 30.44 -7.78 11.07
C PHE A 150 31.57 -8.51 11.80
N SER A 151 32.67 -8.78 11.09
CA SER A 151 33.88 -9.42 11.64
C SER A 151 34.82 -8.45 12.35
N GLN A 152 34.52 -7.15 12.31
CA GLN A 152 35.27 -6.08 12.94
C GLN A 152 34.33 -4.93 13.35
N PRO A 153 34.77 -4.00 14.21
CA PRO A 153 33.94 -2.86 14.59
C PRO A 153 33.62 -1.97 13.39
N VAL A 154 32.40 -1.43 13.37
CA VAL A 154 31.93 -0.45 12.37
C VAL A 154 31.36 0.76 13.09
N GLY A 155 31.81 1.96 12.70
CA GLY A 155 31.34 3.21 13.31
C GLY A 155 29.84 3.42 13.10
N VAL A 156 29.40 3.42 11.85
CA VAL A 156 27.98 3.55 11.48
C VAL A 156 27.60 2.51 10.44
N PHE A 157 26.51 1.78 10.69
CA PHE A 157 25.88 0.90 9.72
C PHE A 157 24.54 1.50 9.27
N HIS A 158 24.36 1.63 7.96
CA HIS A 158 23.11 2.10 7.34
C HIS A 158 22.59 1.03 6.37
N MET A 159 21.29 0.72 6.44
CA MET A 159 20.63 -0.14 5.48
C MET A 159 19.41 0.57 4.93
N GLN A 160 19.21 0.48 3.62
CA GLN A 160 18.07 1.05 2.92
C GLN A 160 17.44 0.00 2.01
N LEU A 161 16.12 -0.16 2.10
CA LEU A 161 15.34 -0.98 1.18
C LEU A 161 14.32 -0.11 0.45
N LEU A 162 14.38 -0.13 -0.87
CA LEU A 162 13.47 0.57 -1.77
C LEU A 162 12.58 -0.44 -2.50
N VAL A 163 11.29 -0.40 -2.20
CA VAL A 163 10.27 -1.29 -2.78
C VAL A 163 9.44 -0.52 -3.84
N PRO A 164 9.21 -1.09 -5.03
CA PRO A 164 8.49 -0.42 -6.12
C PRO A 164 6.98 -0.26 -5.83
N LYS A 165 6.29 0.55 -6.65
CA LYS A 165 4.84 0.76 -6.55
C LYS A 165 4.08 -0.53 -6.84
N GLY A 166 2.93 -0.67 -6.18
CA GLY A 166 2.03 -1.80 -6.38
C GLY A 166 2.19 -2.85 -5.28
N TYR A 167 3.22 -2.73 -4.45
CA TYR A 167 3.48 -3.60 -3.31
C TYR A 167 3.00 -2.92 -2.03
N ALA A 168 2.27 -3.63 -1.18
CA ALA A 168 1.90 -3.18 0.15
C ALA A 168 2.77 -3.89 1.19
N ILE A 169 3.31 -3.18 2.18
CA ILE A 169 4.07 -3.85 3.24
C ILE A 169 3.13 -4.76 4.03
N LEU A 170 3.57 -5.99 4.24
CA LEU A 170 2.95 -6.94 5.14
C LEU A 170 3.77 -6.99 6.43
N SER A 171 3.09 -6.91 7.56
CA SER A 171 3.72 -7.13 8.86
C SER A 171 4.07 -8.62 9.04
N PRO A 172 5.19 -8.97 9.69
CA PRO A 172 6.10 -8.07 10.42
C PRO A 172 7.27 -7.53 9.57
N ILE A 173 7.76 -6.34 9.93
CA ILE A 173 9.06 -5.80 9.49
C ILE A 173 10.04 -6.02 10.65
N ILE A 174 11.13 -6.75 10.41
CA ILE A 174 12.11 -7.10 11.44
C ILE A 174 13.50 -6.67 10.97
N PRO A 175 14.28 -5.92 11.77
CA PRO A 175 13.82 -5.14 12.92
C PRO A 175 12.92 -3.99 12.48
N SER A 176 12.28 -3.30 13.43
CA SER A 176 11.52 -2.09 13.11
C SER A 176 12.43 -1.03 12.45
N PRO A 177 12.00 -0.43 11.33
CA PRO A 177 12.76 0.61 10.63
C PRO A 177 12.82 1.89 11.45
N ASP A 178 13.92 2.64 11.32
CA ASP A 178 14.10 3.94 11.98
C ASP A 178 13.36 5.05 11.21
N LYS A 179 13.22 4.88 9.90
CA LYS A 179 12.43 5.76 9.03
C LYS A 179 11.66 4.95 8.00
N VAL A 180 10.39 5.33 7.80
CA VAL A 180 9.51 4.81 6.76
C VAL A 180 8.97 5.99 5.98
N GLU A 181 9.21 5.99 4.67
CA GLU A 181 8.69 7.01 3.77
C GLU A 181 7.90 6.35 2.65
N SER A 182 6.62 6.70 2.55
CA SER A 182 5.75 6.23 1.48
C SER A 182 5.56 7.36 0.48
N SER A 183 6.23 7.26 -0.67
CA SER A 183 6.03 8.15 -1.80
C SER A 183 4.94 7.61 -2.74
N THR A 184 4.46 8.42 -3.66
CA THR A 184 3.40 8.07 -4.64
C THR A 184 3.76 6.86 -5.51
N ASN A 185 5.06 6.54 -5.60
CA ASN A 185 5.57 5.50 -6.49
C ASN A 185 6.58 4.53 -5.87
N ARG A 186 6.99 4.73 -4.62
CA ARG A 186 8.02 3.92 -3.97
C ARG A 186 7.82 3.96 -2.47
N LEU A 187 8.15 2.85 -1.83
CA LEU A 187 8.25 2.76 -0.40
C LEU A 187 9.72 2.64 0.00
N LEU A 188 10.12 3.43 0.98
CA LEU A 188 11.47 3.51 1.50
C LEU A 188 11.49 3.10 2.97
N LEU A 189 12.35 2.15 3.30
CA LEU A 189 12.63 1.70 4.66
C LEU A 189 14.12 1.92 4.95
N GLU A 190 14.42 2.55 6.08
CA GLU A 190 15.79 2.85 6.48
C GLU A 190 16.07 2.34 7.90
N TRP A 191 17.28 1.83 8.11
CA TRP A 191 17.82 1.43 9.40
C TRP A 191 19.22 2.01 9.59
N THR A 192 19.50 2.56 10.76
CA THR A 192 20.79 3.10 11.15
C THR A 192 21.20 2.54 12.50
N ARG A 193 22.43 2.04 12.60
CA ARG A 193 23.01 1.53 13.84
C ARG A 193 24.40 2.14 14.01
N ASN A 194 24.74 2.49 15.25
CA ASN A 194 26.01 3.12 15.59
C ASN A 194 26.83 2.21 16.51
N ASN A 195 28.15 2.30 16.42
CA ASN A 195 29.12 1.58 17.25
C ASN A 195 28.92 0.06 17.22
N ILE A 196 28.88 -0.52 16.03
CA ILE A 196 28.76 -1.96 15.81
C ILE A 196 30.00 -2.65 16.35
N ARG A 197 29.80 -3.73 17.12
CA ARG A 197 30.87 -4.53 17.71
C ARG A 197 31.18 -5.76 16.86
N VAL A 198 32.33 -6.35 17.14
CA VAL A 198 32.75 -7.61 16.52
C VAL A 198 31.72 -8.70 16.81
N GLY A 199 31.26 -9.38 15.77
CA GLY A 199 30.31 -10.47 15.86
C GLY A 199 28.86 -10.05 15.96
N ASP A 200 28.56 -8.74 15.98
CA ASP A 200 27.19 -8.25 15.85
C ASP A 200 26.63 -8.68 14.49
N GLU A 201 25.40 -9.18 14.53
CA GLU A 201 24.68 -9.70 13.37
C GLU A 201 23.27 -9.11 13.29
N PHE A 202 22.83 -8.84 12.07
CA PHE A 202 21.54 -8.24 11.77
C PHE A 202 20.79 -9.08 10.75
N TYR A 203 19.52 -9.31 11.03
CA TYR A 203 18.59 -10.03 10.16
C TYR A 203 17.45 -9.08 9.78
N PHE A 204 17.34 -8.80 8.50
CA PHE A 204 16.32 -7.93 7.93
C PHE A 204 15.31 -8.79 7.19
N ILE A 205 14.06 -8.75 7.65
CA ILE A 205 12.94 -9.48 7.07
C ILE A 205 11.82 -8.48 6.79
N VAL A 206 11.41 -8.36 5.53
CA VAL A 206 10.37 -7.46 5.10
C VAL A 206 9.39 -8.20 4.20
N GLY A 207 8.16 -8.37 4.66
CA GLY A 207 7.08 -8.90 3.85
C GLY A 207 6.42 -7.81 3.00
N PHE A 208 6.07 -8.13 1.76
CA PHE A 208 5.23 -7.29 0.92
C PHE A 208 4.23 -8.13 0.11
N SER A 209 3.06 -7.57 -0.17
CA SER A 209 2.09 -8.17 -1.07
C SER A 209 2.66 -8.08 -2.49
N GLY A 210 2.49 -9.13 -3.30
CA GLY A 210 2.78 -9.03 -4.73
C GLY A 210 2.04 -7.85 -5.38
N GLU A 211 2.45 -7.48 -6.60
CA GLU A 211 1.89 -6.34 -7.32
C GLU A 211 0.35 -6.38 -7.31
N ILE A 212 -0.30 -5.32 -6.78
CA ILE A 212 -1.75 -5.15 -6.80
C ILE A 212 -2.17 -4.94 -8.26
N LYS A 213 -2.40 -6.04 -8.96
CA LYS A 213 -3.01 -6.06 -10.28
C LYS A 213 -4.48 -5.71 -10.11
N ILE A 214 -4.80 -4.43 -10.29
CA ILE A 214 -6.19 -4.00 -10.45
C ILE A 214 -6.69 -4.62 -11.76
N GLU A 215 -7.41 -5.74 -11.65
CA GLU A 215 -8.05 -6.38 -12.79
C GLU A 215 -8.99 -5.36 -13.43
N LYS A 216 -8.57 -4.81 -14.57
CA LYS A 216 -9.44 -3.97 -15.38
C LYS A 216 -10.53 -4.87 -15.93
N PRO A 217 -11.83 -4.52 -15.77
CA PRO A 217 -12.91 -5.32 -16.34
C PRO A 217 -12.67 -5.53 -17.83
N SER A 218 -12.87 -6.76 -18.30
CA SER A 218 -12.67 -7.10 -19.71
C SER A 218 -13.60 -6.25 -20.60
N PRO A 219 -13.22 -5.95 -21.85
CA PRO A 219 -14.10 -5.26 -22.80
C PRO A 219 -15.49 -5.90 -22.94
N LEU A 220 -15.57 -7.23 -22.75
CA LEU A 220 -16.81 -8.00 -22.78
C LEU A 220 -17.74 -7.65 -21.60
N THR A 221 -17.18 -7.35 -20.43
CA THR A 221 -17.95 -6.91 -19.26
C THR A 221 -18.69 -5.59 -19.54
N TYR A 222 -18.02 -4.64 -20.19
CA TYR A 222 -18.64 -3.38 -20.60
C TYR A 222 -19.71 -3.58 -21.66
N LEU A 223 -19.50 -4.48 -22.63
CA LEU A 223 -20.49 -4.81 -23.64
C LEU A 223 -21.76 -5.41 -23.01
N VAL A 224 -21.61 -6.32 -22.04
CA VAL A 224 -22.75 -6.92 -21.32
C VAL A 224 -23.52 -5.86 -20.53
N LEU A 225 -22.83 -4.97 -19.80
CA LEU A 225 -23.47 -3.89 -19.05
C LEU A 225 -24.22 -2.92 -19.99
N PHE A 226 -23.63 -2.61 -21.15
CA PHE A 226 -24.27 -1.77 -22.16
C PHE A 226 -25.54 -2.41 -22.72
N LEU A 227 -25.49 -3.69 -23.09
CA LEU A 227 -26.65 -4.44 -23.59
C LEU A 227 -27.75 -4.57 -22.53
N ALA A 228 -27.38 -4.83 -21.27
CA ALA A 228 -28.33 -4.86 -20.16
C ALA A 228 -29.02 -3.50 -19.96
N GLY A 229 -28.26 -2.41 -20.03
CA GLY A 229 -28.79 -1.05 -20.00
C GLY A 229 -29.75 -0.76 -21.15
N MET A 230 -29.42 -1.20 -22.37
CA MET A 230 -30.32 -1.07 -23.52
C MET A 230 -31.62 -1.87 -23.36
N LEU A 231 -31.55 -3.10 -22.84
CA LEU A 231 -32.74 -3.92 -22.60
C LEU A 231 -33.66 -3.29 -21.55
N LEU A 232 -33.10 -2.76 -20.45
CA LEU A 232 -33.87 -2.04 -19.44
C LEU A 232 -34.48 -0.75 -20.01
N GLY A 233 -33.72 -0.01 -20.81
CA GLY A 233 -34.21 1.19 -21.48
C GLY A 233 -35.35 0.89 -22.45
N ALA A 234 -35.19 -0.10 -23.32
CA ALA A 234 -36.22 -0.53 -24.28
C ALA A 234 -37.47 -1.07 -23.56
N GLY A 235 -37.28 -1.87 -22.50
CA GLY A 235 -38.37 -2.36 -21.66
C GLY A 235 -39.13 -1.23 -20.96
N GLY A 236 -38.41 -0.22 -20.46
CA GLY A 236 -39.02 0.98 -19.87
C GLY A 236 -39.83 1.80 -20.88
N VAL A 237 -39.30 2.02 -22.08
CA VAL A 237 -40.01 2.72 -23.17
C VAL A 237 -41.25 1.93 -23.60
N TYR A 238 -41.11 0.62 -23.82
CA TYR A 238 -42.24 -0.25 -24.18
C TYR A 238 -43.33 -0.26 -23.09
N GLY A 239 -42.93 -0.39 -21.83
CA GLY A 239 -43.83 -0.31 -20.68
C GLY A 239 -44.56 1.04 -20.59
N TYR A 240 -43.86 2.15 -20.88
CA TYR A 240 -44.47 3.48 -20.92
C TYR A 240 -45.54 3.60 -22.02
N PHE A 241 -45.26 3.09 -23.22
CA PHE A 241 -46.23 3.07 -24.32
C PHE A 241 -47.49 2.26 -23.95
N LEU A 242 -47.32 1.05 -23.39
CA LEU A 242 -48.44 0.22 -22.94
C LEU A 242 -49.25 0.88 -21.82
N TYR A 243 -48.59 1.56 -20.89
CA TYR A 243 -49.27 2.30 -19.82
C TYR A 243 -50.13 3.44 -20.39
N ASN A 244 -49.59 4.17 -21.37
CA ASN A 244 -50.30 5.30 -21.97
C ASN A 244 -51.51 4.86 -22.81
N GLU A 245 -51.43 3.72 -23.50
CA GLU A 245 -52.57 3.13 -24.22
C GLU A 245 -53.70 2.75 -23.26
N ARG A 246 -53.39 2.01 -22.19
CA ARG A 246 -54.38 1.62 -21.18
C ARG A 246 -55.03 2.81 -20.48
N LYS A 247 -54.28 3.89 -20.25
CA LYS A 247 -54.82 5.12 -19.67
C LYS A 247 -55.84 5.77 -20.62
N ARG A 248 -55.51 5.84 -21.91
CA ARG A 248 -56.41 6.39 -22.94
C ARG A 248 -57.69 5.56 -23.10
N GLU A 249 -57.59 4.24 -23.09
CA GLU A 249 -58.76 3.37 -23.17
C GLU A 249 -59.72 3.58 -22.00
N LYS A 250 -59.19 3.65 -20.77
CA LYS A 250 -60.00 3.91 -19.56
C LYS A 250 -60.65 5.30 -19.58
N GLU A 251 -59.93 6.32 -20.05
CA GLU A 251 -60.50 7.66 -20.22
C GLU A 251 -61.63 7.66 -21.26
N MET A 252 -61.47 6.94 -22.37
CA MET A 252 -62.54 6.79 -23.39
C MET A 252 -63.74 5.98 -22.89
N GLU A 253 -63.53 4.93 -22.10
CA GLU A 253 -64.61 4.14 -21.51
C GLU A 253 -65.46 4.96 -20.53
N PHE A 254 -64.81 5.77 -19.69
CA PHE A 254 -65.51 6.67 -18.77
C PHE A 254 -66.32 7.74 -19.50
N LEU A 255 -65.77 8.31 -20.58
CA LEU A 255 -66.49 9.28 -21.43
C LEU A 255 -67.70 8.64 -22.11
N ARG A 256 -67.59 7.42 -22.66
CA ARG A 256 -68.73 6.68 -23.23
C ARG A 256 -69.86 6.45 -22.22
N GLY A 257 -69.54 6.09 -20.99
CA GLY A 257 -70.55 5.92 -19.93
C GLY A 257 -71.28 7.21 -19.56
N ASP A 258 -70.61 8.37 -19.66
CA ASP A 258 -71.24 9.67 -19.45
C ASP A 258 -72.08 10.12 -20.67
N GLU A 259 -71.65 9.80 -21.90
CA GLU A 259 -72.44 10.03 -23.13
C GLU A 259 -73.77 9.26 -23.11
N GLU A 260 -73.76 7.99 -22.69
CA GLU A 260 -74.97 7.16 -22.60
C GLU A 260 -76.00 7.75 -21.62
N LYS A 261 -75.54 8.28 -20.48
CA LYS A 261 -76.42 8.94 -19.51
C LYS A 261 -77.03 10.23 -20.07
N ILE A 262 -76.24 11.01 -20.82
CA ILE A 262 -76.75 12.21 -21.51
C ILE A 262 -77.81 11.81 -22.54
N MET A 263 -77.56 10.77 -23.34
CA MET A 263 -78.54 10.27 -24.31
C MET A 263 -79.83 9.79 -23.65
N ALA A 264 -79.74 9.12 -22.49
CA ALA A 264 -80.93 8.70 -21.74
C ALA A 264 -81.79 9.89 -21.31
N ILE A 265 -81.18 10.97 -20.82
CA ILE A 265 -81.90 12.19 -20.43
C ILE A 265 -82.50 12.90 -21.64
N LEU A 266 -81.77 12.98 -22.76
CA LEU A 266 -82.23 13.68 -23.96
C LEU A 266 -83.36 12.93 -24.69
N ARG A 267 -83.53 11.62 -24.46
CA ARG A 267 -84.68 10.85 -24.98
C ARG A 267 -86.01 11.28 -24.34
N GLU A 268 -85.98 11.84 -23.14
CA GLU A 268 -87.16 12.41 -22.48
C GLU A 268 -87.57 13.76 -23.07
N GLY A 269 -86.66 14.42 -23.80
CA GLY A 269 -86.90 15.67 -24.52
C GLY A 269 -85.69 16.61 -24.52
N PRO A 270 -85.76 17.76 -25.23
CA PRO A 270 -84.67 18.73 -25.28
C PRO A 270 -84.45 19.44 -23.93
N VAL A 271 -83.22 19.37 -23.40
CA VAL A 271 -82.85 19.91 -22.07
C VAL A 271 -81.80 21.02 -22.21
N LEU A 272 -81.77 21.97 -21.27
CA LEU A 272 -80.72 23.01 -21.22
C LEU A 272 -79.39 22.45 -20.69
N GLN A 273 -78.27 22.96 -21.18
CA GLN A 273 -76.93 22.51 -20.74
C GLN A 273 -76.70 22.68 -19.23
N SER A 274 -77.28 23.74 -18.64
CA SER A 274 -77.21 23.98 -17.19
C SER A 274 -77.97 22.93 -16.39
N GLU A 275 -79.13 22.48 -16.90
CA GLU A 275 -79.95 21.45 -16.28
C GLU A 275 -79.30 20.06 -16.42
N LEU A 276 -78.64 19.79 -17.55
CA LEU A 276 -77.85 18.56 -17.72
C LEU A 276 -76.71 18.46 -16.69
N ALA A 277 -76.02 19.57 -16.42
CA ALA A 277 -74.96 19.61 -15.39
C ALA A 277 -75.50 19.33 -13.99
N GLU A 278 -76.68 19.84 -13.67
CA GLU A 278 -77.35 19.60 -12.39
C GLU A 278 -77.86 18.16 -12.26
N LYS A 279 -78.55 17.64 -13.28
CA LYS A 279 -79.10 16.26 -13.30
C LYS A 279 -78.01 15.19 -13.22
N LEU A 280 -76.86 15.44 -13.83
CA LEU A 280 -75.72 14.50 -13.85
C LEU A 280 -74.76 14.71 -12.66
N GLY A 281 -74.97 15.76 -11.84
CA GLY A 281 -74.10 16.06 -10.70
C GLY A 281 -72.66 16.39 -11.07
N VAL A 282 -72.41 16.92 -12.27
CA VAL A 282 -71.07 17.20 -12.81
C VAL A 282 -70.86 18.69 -13.09
N SER A 283 -69.59 19.11 -13.18
CA SER A 283 -69.27 20.51 -13.47
C SER A 283 -69.73 20.90 -14.89
N LYS A 284 -70.10 22.18 -15.06
CA LYS A 284 -70.50 22.74 -16.37
C LYS A 284 -69.41 22.57 -17.44
N ALA A 285 -68.15 22.64 -17.03
CA ALA A 285 -67.00 22.41 -17.91
C ALA A 285 -66.96 20.98 -18.45
N LYS A 286 -67.18 19.97 -17.57
CA LYS A 286 -67.20 18.55 -17.97
C LYS A 286 -68.34 18.27 -18.95
N VAL A 287 -69.55 18.78 -18.68
CA VAL A 287 -70.68 18.66 -19.62
C VAL A 287 -70.39 19.34 -20.94
N SER A 288 -69.76 20.52 -20.93
CA SER A 288 -69.43 21.24 -22.17
C SER A 288 -68.45 20.48 -23.06
N ILE A 289 -67.53 19.71 -22.48
CA ILE A 289 -66.58 18.86 -23.20
C ILE A 289 -67.32 17.68 -23.83
N ILE A 290 -68.11 16.94 -23.03
CA ILE A 290 -68.85 15.76 -23.51
C ILE A 290 -69.85 16.15 -24.62
N LEU A 291 -70.60 17.24 -24.45
CA LEU A 291 -71.53 17.71 -25.48
C LEU A 291 -70.82 18.14 -26.78
N ARG A 292 -69.59 18.65 -26.69
CA ARG A 292 -68.80 18.97 -27.88
C ARG A 292 -68.41 17.68 -28.62
N GLU A 293 -67.95 16.66 -27.90
CA GLU A 293 -67.61 15.36 -28.49
C GLU A 293 -68.84 14.67 -29.10
N MET A 294 -69.99 14.70 -28.42
CA MET A 294 -71.25 14.15 -28.93
C MET A 294 -71.76 14.91 -30.17
N GLU A 295 -71.56 16.23 -30.25
CA GLU A 295 -71.90 17.03 -31.44
C GLU A 295 -70.92 16.75 -32.60
N GLU A 296 -69.62 16.62 -32.33
CA GLU A 296 -68.60 16.22 -33.32
C GLU A 296 -68.88 14.80 -33.86
N LYS A 297 -69.40 13.89 -33.02
CA LYS A 297 -69.89 12.55 -33.42
C LYS A 297 -71.25 12.58 -34.13
N GLY A 298 -71.90 13.74 -34.21
CA GLY A 298 -73.20 13.91 -34.86
C GLY A 298 -74.40 13.32 -34.09
N LEU A 299 -74.27 13.04 -32.80
CA LEU A 299 -75.33 12.45 -31.98
C LEU A 299 -76.36 13.49 -31.51
N ILE A 300 -75.93 14.74 -31.36
CA ILE A 300 -76.74 15.84 -30.83
C ILE A 300 -76.51 17.13 -31.63
N THR A 301 -77.40 18.10 -31.45
CA THR A 301 -77.25 19.47 -31.97
C THR A 301 -77.46 20.47 -30.83
N ARG A 302 -76.61 21.51 -30.76
CA ARG A 302 -76.73 22.58 -29.76
C ARG A 302 -77.29 23.85 -30.38
N VAL A 303 -78.38 24.36 -29.82
CA VAL A 303 -78.97 25.66 -30.21
C VAL A 303 -78.79 26.65 -29.08
N LYS A 304 -78.28 27.84 -29.39
CA LYS A 304 -78.02 28.87 -28.37
C LYS A 304 -79.34 29.43 -27.84
N GLU A 305 -79.52 29.41 -26.52
CA GLU A 305 -80.68 29.94 -25.83
C GLU A 305 -80.24 30.84 -24.66
N GLY A 306 -80.31 32.16 -24.87
CA GLY A 306 -79.83 33.14 -23.91
C GLY A 306 -78.32 33.00 -23.63
N ARG A 307 -77.98 32.70 -22.37
CA ARG A 307 -76.59 32.51 -21.88
C ARG A 307 -76.17 31.03 -21.83
N THR A 308 -77.01 30.12 -22.33
CA THR A 308 -76.77 28.67 -22.32
C THR A 308 -77.11 28.08 -23.70
N TYR A 309 -76.96 26.75 -23.85
CA TYR A 309 -77.39 26.01 -25.02
C TYR A 309 -78.52 25.07 -24.64
N ARG A 310 -79.50 24.90 -25.54
CA ARG A 310 -80.46 23.80 -25.51
C ARG A 310 -79.94 22.69 -26.41
N ILE A 311 -80.01 21.46 -25.90
CA ILE A 311 -79.47 20.28 -26.57
C ILE A 311 -80.62 19.46 -27.14
N TYR A 312 -80.48 19.08 -28.40
CA TYR A 312 -81.42 18.23 -29.12
C TYR A 312 -80.71 16.94 -29.55
N ILE A 313 -81.42 15.81 -29.51
CA ILE A 313 -80.97 14.62 -30.22
C ILE A 313 -81.06 14.91 -31.72
N LYS A 314 -80.02 14.52 -32.46
CA LYS A 314 -80.06 14.57 -33.92
C LYS A 314 -80.76 13.29 -34.40
N GLU A 315 -81.89 13.43 -35.10
CA GLU A 315 -82.50 12.30 -35.83
C GLU A 315 -81.63 11.86 -37.02
#